data_AF-A0A1G2P4T0-F1
#
_entry.id   AF-A0A1G2P4T0-F1
#
_cell.length_a   1.000
_cell.length_b   1.000
_cell.length_c   1.000
_cell.angle_alpha   90.00
_cell.angle_beta   90.00
_cell.angle_gamma   90.00
#
_symmetry.space_group_name_H-M   'P 1'
#
loop_
_entity.id
_entity.type
_entity.pdbx_description
1 polymer ?
#
loop_
_entity_poly.entity_id
_entity_poly.type
_entity_poly.pdbx_seq_one_letter_code
_entity_poly.pdbx_strand_id
1 'polypeptide(L)'
;MFEPIRLCSVYSESKGELIAMENNLNITPDIIEAIKFVVAVVAPFLAGWFGLKYGLIQIKEERRLTFVEKQLSEFYSPLLGLHKEIRAKSELRVKIEEAGGKLWNEGVAAGLPPSIEPTEKEIAYNNKQLRDEFLPMYREMLAIFRKGYWLAEPETRNFYADLVEYVEGWTRWEAGGVPPAVMQKIGHTEEKLRPFYNELTERTDVLRKELAQKN
;
A
#
# COMPACT_ATOMS: atom_id res chain seq x y z
N MET A 1 11.91 78.54 41.25
CA MET A 1 12.97 78.67 42.27
C MET A 1 13.69 77.33 42.35
N PHE A 2 15.02 77.37 42.24
CA PHE A 2 16.04 76.33 42.46
C PHE A 2 16.91 75.97 41.24
N GLU A 3 18.19 76.32 41.42
CA GLU A 3 19.38 76.03 40.63
C GLU A 3 19.89 74.59 40.83
N PRO A 4 20.88 74.14 40.02
CA PRO A 4 21.26 72.75 39.86
C PRO A 4 22.39 72.30 40.80
N ILE A 5 22.53 70.99 41.00
CA ILE A 5 23.76 70.36 41.52
C ILE A 5 24.12 69.15 40.64
N ARG A 6 25.37 69.17 40.14
CA ARG A 6 26.07 68.06 39.47
C ARG A 6 26.24 66.90 40.45
N LEU A 7 26.19 65.67 39.95
CA LEU A 7 27.09 64.59 40.39
C LEU A 7 27.26 63.57 39.25
N CYS A 8 28.40 63.68 38.58
CA CYS A 8 29.04 62.56 37.89
C CYS A 8 29.47 61.50 38.91
N SER A 9 29.76 60.29 38.40
CA SER A 9 30.64 59.28 39.02
C SER A 9 30.00 58.16 39.85
N VAL A 10 29.04 57.41 39.29
CA VAL A 10 28.77 56.04 39.74
C VAL A 10 28.45 55.10 38.56
N TYR A 11 29.15 55.25 37.43
CA TYR A 11 28.90 54.41 36.24
C TYR A 11 30.19 53.90 35.56
N SER A 12 31.28 53.75 36.32
CA SER A 12 32.53 53.17 35.79
C SER A 12 33.04 51.92 36.50
N GLU A 13 32.48 51.49 37.64
CA GLU A 13 33.02 50.32 38.35
C GLU A 13 32.39 48.98 37.94
N SER A 14 31.12 48.94 37.55
CA SER A 14 30.46 47.66 37.17
C SER A 14 30.81 47.13 35.77
N LYS A 15 31.42 47.95 34.89
CA LYS A 15 31.91 47.50 33.56
C LYS A 15 33.36 47.00 33.60
N GLY A 16 34.09 47.23 34.69
CA GLY A 16 35.48 46.79 34.84
C GLY A 16 35.60 45.28 35.10
N GLU A 17 34.62 44.67 35.77
CA GLU A 17 34.69 43.25 36.15
C GLU A 17 34.09 42.31 35.11
N LEU A 18 33.12 42.76 34.31
CA LEU A 18 32.48 41.91 33.29
C LEU A 18 33.30 41.78 32.00
N ILE A 19 34.29 42.64 31.76
CA ILE A 19 35.23 42.51 30.62
C ILE A 19 36.45 41.64 30.98
N ALA A 20 36.68 41.37 32.28
CA ALA A 20 37.80 40.56 32.73
C ALA A 20 37.58 39.04 32.63
N MET A 21 36.36 38.57 32.33
CA MET A 21 36.08 37.14 32.14
C MET A 21 35.94 36.70 30.67
N GLU A 22 36.07 37.60 29.69
CA GLU A 22 35.84 37.27 28.27
C GLU A 22 37.11 37.20 27.40
N ASN A 23 38.30 37.46 27.91
CA ASN A 23 39.52 37.38 27.11
C ASN A 23 40.70 36.81 27.90
N ASN A 24 40.81 35.47 27.93
CA ASN A 24 42.09 34.77 27.99
C ASN A 24 41.90 33.26 27.81
N LEU A 25 41.41 32.83 26.64
CA LEU A 25 42.02 31.63 26.05
C LEU A 25 43.22 32.13 25.25
N ASN A 26 44.36 32.22 25.92
CA ASN A 26 45.63 32.47 25.25
C ASN A 26 45.98 31.16 24.52
N ILE A 27 45.44 30.97 23.31
CA ILE A 27 45.67 29.79 22.48
C ILE A 27 47.13 29.87 22.01
N THR A 28 48.03 29.29 22.78
CA THR A 28 49.43 29.16 22.43
C THR A 28 49.60 28.15 21.28
N PRO A 29 50.65 28.25 20.45
CA PRO A 29 50.90 27.30 19.36
C PRO A 29 50.94 25.84 19.84
N ASP A 30 51.38 25.58 21.08
CA ASP A 30 51.37 24.26 21.72
C ASP A 30 49.95 23.70 21.93
N ILE A 31 48.98 24.56 22.27
CA ILE A 31 47.55 24.16 22.42
C ILE A 31 46.96 23.84 21.04
N ILE A 32 47.36 24.57 20.00
CA ILE A 32 46.93 24.28 18.61
C ILE A 32 47.51 22.93 18.14
N GLU A 33 48.76 22.63 18.48
CA GLU A 33 49.41 21.37 18.14
C GLU A 33 48.79 20.18 18.89
N ALA A 34 48.47 20.36 20.18
CA ALA A 34 47.74 19.37 20.97
C ALA A 34 46.32 19.11 20.43
N ILE A 35 45.59 20.16 20.02
CA ILE A 35 44.26 20.02 19.38
C ILE A 35 44.38 19.26 18.06
N LYS A 36 45.38 19.56 17.22
CA LYS A 36 45.61 18.83 15.96
C LYS A 36 45.86 17.35 16.19
N PHE A 37 46.62 16.99 17.23
CA PHE A 37 46.87 15.59 17.58
C PHE A 37 45.59 14.88 18.07
N VAL A 38 44.80 15.53 18.93
CA VAL A 38 43.52 14.98 19.41
C VAL A 38 42.52 14.84 18.27
N VAL A 39 42.41 15.83 17.38
CA VAL A 39 41.53 15.75 16.20
C VAL A 39 41.98 14.66 15.23
N ALA A 40 43.28 14.49 14.99
CA ALA A 40 43.81 13.44 14.10
C ALA A 40 43.50 12.02 14.62
N VAL A 41 43.45 11.82 15.93
CA VAL A 41 43.09 10.54 16.54
C VAL A 41 41.57 10.36 16.59
N VAL A 42 40.82 11.38 17.02
CA VAL A 42 39.37 11.27 17.28
C VAL A 42 38.53 11.34 16.00
N ALA A 43 38.96 12.08 14.97
CA ALA A 43 38.20 12.23 13.73
C ALA A 43 37.99 10.91 12.97
N PRO A 44 38.99 10.01 12.83
CA PRO A 44 38.78 8.67 12.27
C PRO A 44 37.79 7.82 13.06
N PHE A 45 37.81 7.89 14.41
CA PHE A 45 36.87 7.16 15.24
C PHE A 45 35.44 7.69 15.08
N LEU A 46 35.25 9.01 15.08
CA LEU A 46 33.94 9.61 14.83
C LEU A 46 33.46 9.30 13.41
N ALA A 47 34.31 9.46 12.39
CA ALA A 47 33.98 9.12 11.02
C ALA A 47 33.62 7.64 10.85
N GLY A 48 34.36 6.74 11.50
CA GLY A 48 34.06 5.31 11.53
C GLY A 48 32.74 4.98 12.23
N TRP A 49 32.46 5.63 13.37
CA TRP A 49 31.21 5.46 14.10
C TRP A 49 30.00 5.98 13.31
N PHE A 50 30.11 7.18 12.72
CA PHE A 50 29.08 7.74 11.85
C PHE A 50 28.88 6.89 10.60
N GLY A 51 29.96 6.45 9.94
CA GLY A 51 29.90 5.57 8.78
C GLY A 51 29.18 4.25 9.08
N LEU A 52 29.49 3.61 10.21
CA LEU A 52 28.80 2.39 10.65
C LEU A 52 27.32 2.65 10.96
N LYS A 53 27.00 3.72 11.68
CA LYS A 53 25.62 4.06 12.03
C LYS A 53 24.77 4.33 10.79
N TYR A 54 25.25 5.17 9.88
CA TYR A 54 24.55 5.51 8.64
C TYR A 54 24.48 4.32 7.68
N GLY A 55 25.56 3.54 7.54
CA GLY A 55 25.56 2.34 6.71
C GLY A 55 24.55 1.29 7.19
N LEU A 56 24.43 1.07 8.50
CA LEU A 56 23.43 0.16 9.05
C LEU A 56 21.99 0.65 8.86
N ILE A 57 21.75 1.97 8.94
CA ILE A 57 20.43 2.56 8.66
C ILE A 57 20.07 2.37 7.19
N GLN A 58 20.99 2.68 6.28
CA GLN A 58 20.79 2.54 4.85
C GLN A 58 20.48 1.08 4.45
N ILE A 59 21.23 0.11 4.98
CA ILE A 59 20.98 -1.32 4.72
C ILE A 59 19.59 -1.75 5.20
N LYS A 60 19.12 -1.23 6.34
CA LYS A 60 17.78 -1.54 6.85
C LYS A 60 16.69 -0.97 5.94
N GLU A 61 16.86 0.27 5.47
CA GLU A 61 15.93 0.91 4.54
C GLU A 61 15.88 0.21 3.19
N GLU A 62 17.03 -0.18 2.64
CA GLU A 62 17.11 -0.96 1.40
C GLU A 62 16.38 -2.30 1.54
N ARG A 63 16.61 -3.05 2.63
CA ARG A 63 15.90 -4.31 2.89
C ARG A 63 14.40 -4.13 3.00
N ARG A 64 13.94 -3.06 3.66
CA ARG A 64 12.52 -2.75 3.79
C ARG A 64 11.91 -2.51 2.40
N LEU A 65 12.59 -1.75 1.55
CA LEU A 65 12.07 -1.46 0.21
C LEU A 65 12.11 -2.65 -0.72
N THR A 66 13.16 -3.47 -0.66
CA THR A 66 13.18 -4.77 -1.35
C THR A 66 12.02 -5.65 -0.89
N PHE A 67 11.66 -5.61 0.40
CA PHE A 67 10.49 -6.33 0.89
C PHE A 67 9.18 -5.76 0.33
N VAL A 68 8.98 -4.43 0.36
CA VAL A 68 7.81 -3.76 -0.22
C VAL A 68 7.69 -4.03 -1.73
N GLU A 69 8.80 -3.99 -2.45
CA GLU A 69 8.87 -4.33 -3.88
C GLU A 69 8.44 -5.78 -4.12
N LYS A 70 8.86 -6.72 -3.27
CA LYS A 70 8.39 -8.11 -3.32
C LYS A 70 6.90 -8.24 -3.01
N GLN A 71 6.40 -7.53 -2.00
CA GLN A 71 4.96 -7.51 -1.69
C GLN A 71 4.17 -7.03 -2.91
N LEU A 72 4.61 -5.95 -3.56
CA LEU A 72 3.97 -5.41 -4.75
C LEU A 72 4.06 -6.34 -5.95
N SER A 73 5.25 -6.85 -6.28
CA SER A 73 5.49 -7.63 -7.50
C SER A 73 5.00 -9.07 -7.42
N GLU A 74 5.12 -9.72 -6.27
CA GLU A 74 4.81 -11.14 -6.13
C GLU A 74 3.41 -11.41 -5.54
N PHE A 75 2.79 -10.43 -4.87
CA PHE A 75 1.52 -10.63 -4.17
C PHE A 75 0.43 -9.63 -4.60
N TYR A 76 0.57 -8.35 -4.27
CA TYR A 76 -0.52 -7.38 -4.43
C TYR A 76 -0.83 -7.04 -5.89
N SER A 77 0.19 -6.79 -6.74
CA SER A 77 -0.06 -6.42 -8.14
C SER A 77 -0.63 -7.56 -8.97
N PRO A 78 -0.14 -8.82 -8.87
CA PRO A 78 -0.76 -9.95 -9.55
C PRO A 78 -2.23 -10.16 -9.15
N LEU A 79 -2.53 -10.13 -7.84
CA LEU A 79 -3.91 -10.26 -7.35
C LEU A 79 -4.82 -9.13 -7.85
N LEU A 80 -4.33 -7.89 -7.80
CA LEU A 80 -5.08 -6.73 -8.30
C LEU A 80 -5.29 -6.80 -9.82
N GLY A 81 -4.30 -7.31 -10.56
CA GLY A 81 -4.40 -7.52 -12.01
C GLY A 81 -5.52 -8.48 -12.38
N LEU A 82 -5.52 -9.67 -11.77
CA LEU A 82 -6.57 -10.68 -11.96
C LEU A 82 -7.95 -10.11 -11.59
N HIS A 83 -8.07 -9.44 -10.45
CA HIS A 83 -9.32 -8.81 -10.03
C HIS A 83 -9.82 -7.77 -11.05
N LYS A 84 -8.94 -6.89 -11.54
CA LYS A 84 -9.32 -5.87 -12.52
C LYS A 84 -9.78 -6.48 -13.84
N GLU A 85 -9.15 -7.56 -14.29
CA GLU A 85 -9.57 -8.27 -15.49
C GLU A 85 -10.94 -8.94 -15.31
N ILE A 86 -11.17 -9.65 -14.20
CA ILE A 86 -12.48 -10.22 -13.85
C ILE A 86 -13.54 -9.11 -13.86
N ARG A 87 -13.27 -8.00 -13.16
CA ARG A 87 -14.18 -6.86 -13.08
C ARG A 87 -14.51 -6.27 -14.45
N ALA A 88 -13.51 -6.04 -15.30
CA ALA A 88 -13.72 -5.46 -16.62
C ALA A 88 -14.61 -6.34 -17.50
N LYS A 89 -14.40 -7.67 -17.47
CA LYS A 89 -15.24 -8.63 -18.20
C LYS A 89 -16.66 -8.69 -17.63
N SER A 90 -16.81 -8.69 -16.31
CA SER A 90 -18.11 -8.67 -15.64
C SER A 90 -18.90 -7.38 -15.92
N GLU A 91 -18.25 -6.22 -15.90
CA GLU A 91 -18.88 -4.93 -16.26
C GLU A 91 -19.33 -4.91 -17.72
N LEU A 92 -18.57 -5.51 -18.63
CA LEU A 92 -18.98 -5.65 -20.03
C LEU A 92 -20.22 -6.54 -20.16
N ARG A 93 -20.25 -7.69 -19.45
CA ARG A 93 -21.42 -8.58 -19.43
C ARG A 93 -22.68 -7.84 -18.99
N VAL A 94 -22.61 -7.11 -17.86
CA VAL A 94 -23.75 -6.33 -17.35
C VAL A 94 -24.21 -5.27 -18.37
N LYS A 95 -23.27 -4.56 -19.03
CA LYS A 95 -23.62 -3.59 -20.08
C LYS A 95 -24.35 -4.23 -21.28
N ILE A 96 -23.92 -5.43 -21.69
CA ILE A 96 -24.56 -6.19 -22.77
C ILE A 96 -25.97 -6.62 -22.35
N GLU A 97 -26.11 -7.18 -21.14
CA GLU A 97 -27.40 -7.60 -20.58
C GLU A 97 -28.36 -6.42 -20.43
N GLU A 98 -27.90 -5.28 -19.93
CA GLU A 98 -28.70 -4.05 -19.81
C GLU A 98 -29.13 -3.50 -21.18
N ALA A 99 -28.23 -3.48 -22.17
CA ALA A 99 -28.55 -3.01 -23.51
C ALA A 99 -29.55 -3.95 -24.21
N GLY A 100 -29.33 -5.26 -24.10
CA GLY A 100 -30.23 -6.29 -24.62
C GLY A 100 -31.62 -6.20 -23.98
N GLY A 101 -31.69 -6.08 -22.65
CA GLY A 101 -32.94 -5.92 -21.91
C GLY A 101 -33.70 -4.65 -22.26
N LYS A 102 -33.02 -3.53 -22.50
CA LYS A 102 -33.66 -2.29 -22.99
C LYS A 102 -34.28 -2.47 -24.36
N LEU A 103 -33.52 -3.02 -25.32
CA LEU A 103 -34.01 -3.28 -26.67
C LEU A 103 -35.19 -4.25 -26.68
N TRP A 104 -35.14 -5.28 -25.83
CA TRP A 104 -36.26 -6.18 -25.63
C TRP A 104 -37.51 -5.44 -25.15
N ASN A 105 -37.40 -4.64 -24.09
CA ASN A 105 -38.52 -3.89 -23.52
C ASN A 105 -39.12 -2.91 -24.53
N GLU A 106 -38.28 -2.22 -25.31
CA GLU A 106 -38.71 -1.31 -26.39
C GLU A 106 -39.44 -2.06 -27.51
N GLY A 107 -38.92 -3.22 -27.93
CA GLY A 107 -39.56 -4.07 -28.93
C GLY A 107 -40.92 -4.58 -28.48
N VAL A 108 -41.03 -5.05 -27.24
CA VAL A 108 -42.31 -5.47 -26.63
C VAL A 108 -43.28 -4.30 -26.56
N ALA A 109 -42.83 -3.10 -26.15
CA ALA A 109 -43.66 -1.89 -26.12
C ALA A 109 -44.14 -1.46 -27.53
N ALA A 110 -43.34 -1.74 -28.57
CA ALA A 110 -43.69 -1.50 -29.97
C ALA A 110 -44.60 -2.59 -30.58
N GLY A 111 -45.02 -3.59 -29.79
CA GLY A 111 -45.86 -4.71 -30.25
C GLY A 111 -45.11 -5.71 -31.13
N LEU A 112 -43.77 -5.66 -31.16
CA LEU A 112 -42.97 -6.68 -31.82
C LEU A 112 -43.00 -7.96 -30.99
N PRO A 113 -43.02 -9.13 -31.64
CA PRO A 113 -42.94 -10.39 -30.91
C PRO A 113 -41.63 -10.42 -30.11
N PRO A 114 -41.68 -10.87 -28.85
CA PRO A 114 -40.50 -11.03 -28.01
C PRO A 114 -39.44 -11.88 -28.72
N SER A 115 -38.35 -11.25 -29.20
CA SER A 115 -37.28 -11.87 -30.02
C SER A 115 -35.91 -12.05 -29.29
N ILE A 116 -35.72 -11.37 -28.17
CA ILE A 116 -34.49 -11.25 -27.37
C ILE A 116 -34.71 -11.61 -25.86
N GLU A 117 -35.31 -12.76 -25.52
CA GLU A 117 -34.99 -13.33 -24.18
C GLU A 117 -33.49 -13.60 -24.16
N PRO A 118 -32.82 -13.68 -22.98
CA PRO A 118 -31.45 -14.16 -22.93
C PRO A 118 -31.39 -15.47 -23.69
N THR A 119 -30.80 -15.44 -24.87
CA THR A 119 -30.87 -16.60 -25.74
C THR A 119 -30.19 -17.74 -25.00
N GLU A 120 -30.62 -18.99 -25.19
CA GLU A 120 -29.91 -20.14 -24.62
C GLU A 120 -28.40 -20.08 -24.91
N LYS A 121 -28.04 -19.43 -26.01
CA LYS A 121 -26.66 -19.11 -26.40
C LYS A 121 -25.95 -18.14 -25.46
N GLU A 122 -26.62 -17.11 -24.95
CA GLU A 122 -26.06 -16.16 -23.97
C GLU A 122 -25.84 -16.84 -22.62
N ILE A 123 -26.83 -17.60 -22.14
CA ILE A 123 -26.67 -18.39 -20.90
C ILE A 123 -25.53 -19.40 -21.05
N ALA A 124 -25.46 -20.11 -22.19
CA ALA A 124 -24.37 -21.03 -22.48
C ALA A 124 -23.02 -20.32 -22.56
N TYR A 125 -22.95 -19.13 -23.16
CA TYR A 125 -21.74 -18.31 -23.21
C TYR A 125 -21.29 -17.89 -21.81
N ASN A 126 -22.20 -17.35 -20.99
CA ASN A 126 -21.90 -16.91 -19.62
C ASN A 126 -21.43 -18.07 -18.73
N ASN A 127 -22.08 -19.23 -18.83
CA ASN A 127 -21.67 -20.44 -18.12
C ASN A 127 -20.29 -20.93 -18.58
N LYS A 128 -20.01 -20.86 -19.88
CA LYS A 128 -18.71 -21.20 -20.44
C LYS A 128 -17.64 -20.22 -19.95
N GLN A 129 -17.90 -18.92 -19.99
CA GLN A 129 -16.97 -17.90 -19.50
C GLN A 129 -16.66 -18.06 -18.01
N LEU A 130 -17.68 -18.31 -17.19
CA LEU A 130 -17.47 -18.59 -15.77
C LEU A 130 -16.51 -19.78 -15.58
N ARG A 131 -16.77 -20.88 -16.29
CA ARG A 131 -16.00 -22.12 -16.18
C ARG A 131 -14.57 -22.00 -16.70
N ASP A 132 -14.43 -21.47 -17.91
CA ASP A 132 -13.19 -21.55 -18.68
C ASP A 132 -12.27 -20.36 -18.43
N GLU A 133 -12.81 -19.23 -17.93
CA GLU A 133 -12.05 -18.00 -17.69
C GLU A 133 -12.04 -17.62 -16.21
N PHE A 134 -13.19 -17.32 -15.61
CA PHE A 134 -13.23 -16.74 -14.26
C PHE A 134 -12.78 -17.70 -13.17
N LEU A 135 -13.27 -18.94 -13.15
CA LEU A 135 -12.87 -19.91 -12.13
C LEU A 135 -11.36 -20.21 -12.13
N PRO A 136 -10.71 -20.41 -13.29
CA PRO A 136 -9.25 -20.49 -13.36
C PRO A 136 -8.55 -19.27 -12.76
N MET A 137 -9.00 -18.05 -13.07
CA MET A 137 -8.41 -16.83 -12.51
C MET A 137 -8.57 -16.76 -10.99
N TYR A 138 -9.73 -17.11 -10.44
CA TYR A 138 -9.92 -17.16 -9.00
C TYR A 138 -9.05 -18.22 -8.32
N ARG A 139 -8.87 -19.39 -8.94
CA ARG A 139 -7.94 -20.42 -8.48
C ARG A 139 -6.49 -19.92 -8.51
N GLU A 140 -6.13 -19.13 -9.52
CA GLU A 140 -4.82 -18.46 -9.60
C GLU A 140 -4.65 -17.43 -8.48
N MET A 141 -5.66 -16.61 -8.19
CA MET A 141 -5.64 -15.69 -7.05
C MET A 141 -5.40 -16.45 -5.74
N LEU A 142 -6.07 -17.58 -5.50
CA LEU A 142 -5.79 -18.43 -4.34
C LEU A 142 -4.37 -18.99 -4.33
N ALA A 143 -3.85 -19.40 -5.49
CA ALA A 143 -2.50 -19.92 -5.60
C ALA A 143 -1.45 -18.84 -5.24
N ILE A 144 -1.62 -17.62 -5.74
CA ILE A 144 -0.79 -16.46 -5.40
C ILE A 144 -0.91 -16.17 -3.91
N PHE A 145 -2.13 -16.10 -3.38
CA PHE A 145 -2.36 -15.79 -1.97
C PHE A 145 -1.65 -16.81 -1.08
N ARG A 146 -1.84 -18.11 -1.33
CA ARG A 146 -1.20 -19.18 -0.56
C ARG A 146 0.32 -19.14 -0.64
N LYS A 147 0.90 -18.92 -1.84
CA LYS A 147 2.36 -18.88 -2.03
C LYS A 147 3.00 -17.65 -1.38
N GLY A 148 2.33 -16.50 -1.49
CA GLY A 148 2.78 -15.22 -0.94
C GLY A 148 2.14 -14.88 0.40
N TYR A 149 1.60 -15.83 1.15
CA TYR A 149 0.88 -15.55 2.41
C TYR A 149 1.74 -14.77 3.41
N TRP A 150 3.06 -15.01 3.39
CA TRP A 150 4.05 -14.30 4.21
C TRP A 150 4.31 -12.84 3.76
N LEU A 151 4.00 -12.51 2.50
CA LEU A 151 4.04 -11.15 1.95
C LEU A 151 2.75 -10.36 2.24
N ALA A 152 1.66 -11.06 2.55
CA ALA A 152 0.39 -10.42 2.88
C ALA A 152 0.48 -9.68 4.22
N GLU A 153 -0.06 -8.46 4.26
CA GLU A 153 -0.27 -7.73 5.50
C GLU A 153 -1.28 -8.45 6.41
N PRO A 154 -1.21 -8.27 7.74
CA PRO A 154 -2.11 -8.91 8.69
C PRO A 154 -3.59 -8.69 8.37
N GLU A 155 -3.98 -7.49 7.95
CA GLU A 155 -5.36 -7.18 7.60
C GLU A 155 -5.80 -7.95 6.35
N THR A 156 -4.92 -8.02 5.34
CA THR A 156 -5.19 -8.75 4.10
C THR A 156 -5.38 -10.24 4.36
N ARG A 157 -4.61 -10.84 5.28
CA ARG A 157 -4.69 -12.27 5.62
C ARG A 157 -6.07 -12.71 6.12
N ASN A 158 -6.84 -11.80 6.72
CA ASN A 158 -8.18 -12.10 7.23
C ASN A 158 -9.16 -12.53 6.11
N PHE A 159 -8.91 -12.10 4.87
CA PHE A 159 -9.76 -12.43 3.73
C PHE A 159 -9.42 -13.76 3.05
N TYR A 160 -8.38 -14.46 3.50
CA TYR A 160 -7.97 -15.73 2.88
C TYR A 160 -9.09 -16.78 2.96
N ALA A 161 -9.78 -16.86 4.11
CA ALA A 161 -10.87 -17.81 4.29
C ALA A 161 -12.05 -17.52 3.35
N ASP A 162 -12.41 -16.24 3.18
CA ASP A 162 -13.51 -15.83 2.30
C ASP A 162 -13.22 -16.17 0.84
N LEU A 163 -11.97 -15.94 0.38
CA LEU A 163 -11.54 -16.30 -0.96
C LEU A 163 -11.57 -17.82 -1.17
N VAL A 164 -11.15 -18.60 -0.16
CA VAL A 164 -11.24 -20.07 -0.21
C VAL A 164 -12.69 -20.54 -0.29
N GLU A 165 -13.57 -20.01 0.56
CA GLU A 165 -15.00 -20.34 0.55
C GLU A 165 -15.60 -20.04 -0.83
N TYR A 166 -15.27 -18.87 -1.41
CA TYR A 166 -15.75 -18.45 -2.72
C TYR A 166 -15.34 -19.44 -3.82
N VAL A 167 -14.06 -19.78 -3.92
CA VAL A 167 -13.60 -20.69 -4.99
C VAL A 167 -14.09 -22.12 -4.80
N GLU A 168 -14.13 -22.60 -3.56
CA GLU A 168 -14.59 -23.95 -3.26
C GLU A 168 -16.08 -24.12 -3.56
N GLY A 169 -16.91 -23.12 -3.22
CA GLY A 169 -18.35 -23.15 -3.51
C GLY A 169 -18.63 -23.31 -5.00
N TRP A 170 -17.95 -22.52 -5.84
CA TRP A 170 -18.07 -22.67 -7.30
C TRP A 170 -17.48 -23.97 -7.83
N THR A 171 -16.36 -24.43 -7.28
CA THR A 171 -15.74 -25.69 -7.72
C THR A 171 -16.65 -26.88 -7.43
N ARG A 172 -17.32 -26.90 -6.28
CA ARG A 172 -18.31 -27.94 -5.95
C ARG A 172 -19.56 -27.85 -6.79
N TRP A 173 -20.02 -26.63 -7.09
CA TRP A 173 -21.15 -26.40 -7.98
C TRP A 173 -20.87 -26.96 -9.38
N GLU A 174 -19.70 -26.64 -9.95
CA GLU A 174 -19.26 -27.14 -11.26
C GLU A 174 -19.19 -28.68 -11.29
N ALA A 175 -18.71 -29.28 -10.20
CA ALA A 175 -18.64 -30.73 -10.05
C ALA A 175 -20.00 -31.41 -9.79
N GLY A 176 -21.11 -30.66 -9.70
CA GLY A 176 -22.43 -31.20 -9.35
C GLY A 176 -22.52 -31.71 -7.90
N GLY A 177 -21.57 -31.34 -7.04
CA GLY A 177 -21.49 -31.80 -5.65
C GLY A 177 -22.46 -31.08 -4.71
N VAL A 178 -23.15 -30.02 -5.17
CA VAL A 178 -24.07 -29.22 -4.35
C VAL A 178 -25.37 -28.93 -5.12
N PRO A 179 -26.55 -29.23 -4.54
CA PRO A 179 -27.83 -28.89 -5.16
C PRO A 179 -28.06 -27.36 -5.30
N PRO A 180 -28.82 -26.91 -6.32
CA PRO A 180 -29.13 -25.48 -6.53
C PRO A 180 -29.72 -24.78 -5.31
N ALA A 181 -30.65 -25.45 -4.62
CA ALA A 181 -31.29 -24.91 -3.42
C ALA A 181 -30.28 -24.64 -2.27
N VAL A 182 -29.21 -25.44 -2.18
CA VAL A 182 -28.16 -25.26 -1.17
C VAL A 182 -27.28 -24.07 -1.52
N MET A 183 -26.86 -23.92 -2.79
CA MET A 183 -26.09 -22.77 -3.25
C MET A 183 -26.85 -21.45 -3.04
N GLN A 184 -28.15 -21.44 -3.34
CA GLN A 184 -29.00 -20.27 -3.15
C GLN A 184 -29.12 -19.90 -1.67
N LYS A 185 -29.25 -20.88 -0.77
CA LYS A 185 -29.35 -20.66 0.68
C LYS A 185 -28.04 -20.15 1.31
N ILE A 186 -26.88 -20.59 0.80
CA ILE A 186 -25.56 -20.13 1.27
C ILE A 186 -25.31 -18.67 0.86
N GLY A 187 -26.06 -18.14 -0.11
CA GLY A 187 -25.88 -16.77 -0.59
C GLY A 187 -24.48 -16.58 -1.19
N HIS A 188 -24.04 -17.58 -1.97
CA HIS A 188 -22.70 -17.60 -2.54
C HIS A 188 -22.59 -16.56 -3.66
N THR A 189 -22.14 -15.35 -3.31
CA THR A 189 -22.02 -14.22 -4.22
C THR A 189 -20.62 -13.62 -4.15
N GLU A 190 -20.18 -13.01 -5.25
CA GLU A 190 -18.91 -12.27 -5.30
C GLU A 190 -18.91 -11.05 -4.38
N GLU A 191 -20.09 -10.55 -3.98
CA GLU A 191 -20.20 -9.41 -3.07
C GLU A 191 -19.50 -9.64 -1.73
N LYS A 192 -19.41 -10.90 -1.27
CA LYS A 192 -18.63 -11.26 -0.07
C LYS A 192 -17.14 -10.91 -0.21
N LEU A 193 -16.59 -10.91 -1.43
CA LEU A 193 -15.20 -10.58 -1.70
C LEU A 193 -14.96 -9.07 -1.88
N ARG A 194 -16.00 -8.24 -1.88
CA ARG A 194 -15.84 -6.79 -2.04
C ARG A 194 -14.90 -6.16 -1.00
N PRO A 195 -14.97 -6.49 0.31
CA PRO A 195 -14.02 -5.97 1.29
C PRO A 195 -12.57 -6.34 0.98
N PHE A 196 -12.33 -7.57 0.50
CA PHE A 196 -11.00 -8.02 0.09
C PHE A 196 -10.45 -7.21 -1.09
N TYR A 197 -11.28 -6.95 -2.11
CA TYR A 197 -10.86 -6.17 -3.28
C TYR A 197 -10.53 -4.71 -2.93
N ASN A 198 -11.27 -4.12 -2.00
CA ASN A 198 -11.00 -2.78 -1.49
C ASN A 198 -9.65 -2.75 -0.77
N GLU A 199 -9.40 -3.68 0.16
CA GLU A 199 -8.11 -3.79 0.86
C GLU A 199 -6.95 -3.99 -0.11
N LEU A 200 -7.10 -4.85 -1.14
CA LEU A 200 -6.06 -5.04 -2.15
C LEU A 200 -5.71 -3.73 -2.87
N THR A 201 -6.72 -2.96 -3.25
CA THR A 201 -6.53 -1.69 -3.97
C THR A 201 -5.85 -0.66 -3.07
N GLU A 202 -6.42 -0.45 -1.88
CA GLU A 202 -5.90 0.49 -0.88
C GLU A 202 -4.46 0.16 -0.50
N ARG A 203 -4.17 -1.11 -0.19
CA ARG A 203 -2.83 -1.53 0.21
C ARG A 203 -1.83 -1.41 -0.92
N THR A 204 -2.21 -1.74 -2.15
CA THR A 204 -1.34 -1.56 -3.32
C THR A 204 -0.94 -0.09 -3.47
N ASP A 205 -1.87 0.83 -3.29
CA ASP A 205 -1.59 2.27 -3.41
C ASP A 205 -0.70 2.79 -2.27
N VAL A 206 -0.90 2.29 -1.04
CA VAL A 206 -0.02 2.59 0.11
C VAL A 206 1.41 2.12 -0.16
N LEU A 207 1.59 0.86 -0.58
CA LEU A 207 2.91 0.29 -0.86
C LEU A 207 3.61 0.99 -2.03
N ARG A 208 2.86 1.40 -3.07
CA ARG A 208 3.41 2.19 -4.18
C ARG A 208 3.89 3.57 -3.74
N LYS A 209 3.14 4.24 -2.86
CA LYS A 209 3.55 5.53 -2.29
C LYS A 209 4.80 5.39 -1.44
N GLU A 210 4.89 4.32 -0.64
CA GLU A 210 6.08 4.02 0.17
C GLU A 210 7.32 3.82 -0.72
N LEU A 211 7.18 3.09 -1.83
CA LEU A 211 8.28 2.88 -2.78
C LEU A 211 8.67 4.17 -3.53
N ALA A 212 7.70 5.02 -3.86
CA ALA A 212 7.95 6.28 -4.57
C ALA A 212 8.65 7.34 -3.71
N GLN A 213 8.48 7.34 -2.39
CA GLN A 213 9.07 8.35 -1.49
C GLN A 213 10.60 8.30 -1.38
N LYS A 214 11.27 7.27 -1.91
CA LYS A 214 12.75 7.18 -1.93
C LYS A 214 13.37 7.51 -3.29
N ASN A 215 12.58 7.53 -4.36
CA ASN A 215 13.04 7.89 -5.71
C ASN A 215 12.89 9.40 -5.95
#